data_AF-A0AA86U6G6-F1
#
_entry.id   AF-A0AA86U6G6-F1
#
_cell.length_a   1.000
_cell.length_b   1.000
_cell.length_c   1.000
_cell.angle_alpha   90.00
_cell.angle_beta   90.00
_cell.angle_gamma   90.00
#
_symmetry.space_group_name_H-M   'P 1'
#
loop_
_entity.id
_entity.type
_entity.pdbx_description
1 polymer ?
#
loop_
_entity_poly.entity_id
_entity_poly.type
_entity_poly.pdbx_seq_one_letter_code
_entity_poly.pdbx_strand_id
1 'polypeptide(L)'
;MTYYSIEILYIKIEQLKQQIQILQNEIIQIHNYRILKFQNKQNIRRRQRDRWTADEDKLLIQQLQIHGIKGQDLFNIPTKSANQVYYRLRYLKQVYLQQKSVQEHTKFQQFIDLSCFKLFCKQYWY
;
A
#
# COMPACT_ATOMS: atom_id res chain seq x y z
N MET A 1 20.25 28.85 65.24
CA MET A 1 20.26 29.50 63.91
C MET A 1 20.63 28.55 62.76
N THR A 2 21.38 27.46 62.97
CA THR A 2 21.83 26.53 61.90
C THR A 2 20.76 25.56 61.38
N TYR A 3 19.79 25.18 62.22
CA TYR A 3 18.76 24.19 61.89
C TYR A 3 17.82 24.62 60.74
N TYR A 4 17.39 25.89 60.74
CA TYR A 4 16.55 26.48 59.69
C TYR A 4 17.23 26.48 58.30
N SER A 5 18.56 26.55 58.27
CA SER A 5 19.33 26.50 57.03
C SER A 5 19.36 25.11 56.40
N ILE A 6 19.23 24.04 57.19
CA ILE A 6 19.28 22.65 56.71
C ILE A 6 17.94 22.26 56.06
N GLU A 7 16.82 22.65 56.67
CA GLU A 7 15.49 22.38 56.11
C GLU A 7 15.27 23.06 54.75
N ILE A 8 15.73 24.30 54.60
CA ILE A 8 15.67 25.02 53.32
C ILE A 8 16.49 24.30 52.24
N LEU A 9 17.69 23.80 52.58
CA LEU A 9 18.52 23.03 51.66
C LEU A 9 17.85 21.71 51.26
N TYR A 10 17.20 21.03 52.20
CA TYR A 10 16.47 19.79 51.95
C TYR A 10 15.30 20.01 50.96
N ILE A 11 14.48 21.04 51.19
CA ILE A 11 13.38 21.40 50.28
C ILE A 11 13.91 21.69 48.88
N LYS A 12 15.03 22.41 48.77
CA LYS A 12 15.64 22.73 47.48
C LYS A 12 16.17 21.49 46.76
N ILE A 13 16.74 20.53 47.50
CA ILE A 13 17.16 19.23 46.96
C ILE A 13 15.95 18.47 46.40
N GLU A 14 14.83 18.39 47.12
CA GLU A 14 13.64 17.70 46.64
C GLU A 14 13.03 18.38 45.41
N GLN A 15 12.99 19.72 45.37
CA GLN A 15 12.58 20.45 44.18
C GLN A 15 13.47 20.16 42.96
N LEU A 16 14.80 20.11 43.16
CA LEU A 16 15.74 19.78 42.09
C LEU A 16 15.55 18.35 41.59
N LYS A 17 15.29 17.38 42.48
CA LYS A 17 14.98 16.00 42.08
C LYS A 17 13.73 15.93 41.21
N GLN A 18 12.68 16.65 41.58
CA GLN A 18 11.44 16.73 40.79
C GLN A 18 11.71 17.35 39.40
N GLN A 19 12.49 18.43 39.34
CA GLN A 19 12.87 19.06 38.07
C GLN A 19 13.68 18.11 37.19
N ILE A 20 14.65 17.38 37.75
CA ILE A 20 15.41 16.38 37.01
C ILE A 20 14.49 15.30 36.42
N GLN A 21 13.52 14.82 37.21
CA GLN A 21 12.58 13.82 36.74
C GLN A 21 11.71 14.32 35.58
N ILE A 22 11.26 15.58 35.64
CA ILE A 22 10.50 16.21 34.55
C ILE A 22 11.36 16.28 33.28
N LEU A 23 12.59 16.77 33.40
CA LEU A 23 13.52 16.87 32.26
C LEU A 23 13.82 15.50 31.64
N GLN A 24 13.99 14.46 32.47
CA GLN A 24 14.17 13.10 31.97
C GLN A 24 12.96 12.63 31.16
N ASN A 25 11.74 12.89 31.65
CA ASN A 25 10.52 12.53 30.94
C ASN A 25 10.40 13.27 29.59
N GLU A 26 10.76 14.56 29.55
CA GLU A 26 10.76 15.36 28.31
C GLU A 26 11.78 14.82 27.29
N ILE A 27 12.99 14.45 27.75
CA ILE A 27 14.01 13.84 26.89
C ILE A 27 13.50 12.53 26.27
N ILE A 28 12.85 11.68 27.08
CA ILE A 28 12.25 10.42 26.61
C ILE A 28 11.17 10.69 25.56
N GLN A 29 10.29 11.67 25.80
CA GLN A 29 9.24 12.02 24.84
C GLN A 29 9.82 12.52 23.51
N ILE A 30 10.84 13.39 23.56
CA ILE A 30 11.54 13.88 22.36
C ILE A 30 12.18 12.72 21.60
N HIS A 31 12.81 11.79 22.31
CA HIS A 31 13.43 10.61 21.70
C HIS A 31 12.40 9.73 20.99
N ASN A 32 11.29 9.42 21.65
CA ASN A 32 10.19 8.63 21.08
C ASN A 32 9.61 9.29 19.82
N TYR A 33 9.39 10.61 19.86
CA TYR A 33 8.93 11.36 18.69
C TYR A 33 9.90 11.24 17.50
N ARG A 34 11.20 11.34 17.75
CA ARG A 34 12.23 11.21 16.70
C ARG A 34 12.22 9.81 16.07
N ILE A 35 12.10 8.75 16.89
CA ILE A 35 11.98 7.37 16.41
C ILE A 35 10.75 7.22 15.50
N LEU A 36 9.58 7.65 15.99
CA LEU A 36 8.32 7.54 15.23
C LEU A 36 8.38 8.30 13.90
N LYS A 37 8.93 9.52 13.91
CA LYS A 37 9.13 10.32 12.70
C LYS A 37 10.02 9.61 11.68
N PHE A 38 11.11 8.98 12.14
CA PHE A 38 12.01 8.21 11.27
C PHE A 38 11.31 6.97 10.69
N GLN A 39 10.62 6.19 11.53
CA GLN A 39 9.88 5.01 11.10
C GLN A 39 8.81 5.36 10.07
N ASN A 40 8.04 6.43 10.30
CA ASN A 40 7.03 6.90 9.35
C ASN A 40 7.63 7.28 7.99
N LYS A 41 8.78 7.98 7.97
CA LYS A 41 9.48 8.31 6.73
C LYS A 41 9.90 7.06 5.96
N GLN A 42 10.39 6.02 6.66
CA GLN A 42 10.74 4.74 6.04
C GLN A 42 9.51 4.00 5.51
N ASN A 43 8.41 3.99 6.26
CA ASN A 43 7.16 3.37 5.86
C ASN A 43 6.57 4.02 4.60
N ILE A 44 6.61 5.35 4.49
CA ILE A 44 6.20 6.08 3.27
C ILE A 44 7.03 5.63 2.07
N ARG A 45 8.36 5.56 2.22
CA ARG A 45 9.27 5.11 1.15
C ARG A 45 9.03 3.65 0.74
N ARG A 46 8.70 2.77 1.71
CA ARG A 46 8.32 1.38 1.43
C ARG A 46 7.02 1.32 0.62
N ARG A 47 5.96 2.00 1.08
CA ARG A 47 4.68 2.08 0.37
C ARG A 47 4.81 2.63 -1.05
N GLN A 48 5.66 3.63 -1.26
CA GLN A 48 5.95 4.16 -2.59
C GLN A 48 6.62 3.13 -3.49
N ARG A 49 7.59 2.37 -2.97
CA ARG A 49 8.23 1.27 -3.72
C ARG A 49 7.27 0.11 -4.03
N ASP A 50 6.28 -0.13 -3.18
CA ASP A 50 5.29 -1.19 -3.41
C ASP A 50 4.24 -0.81 -4.47
N ARG A 51 4.00 0.50 -4.69
CA ARG A 51 3.05 0.97 -5.69
C ARG A 51 3.56 0.71 -7.10
N TRP A 52 2.76 0.03 -7.92
CA TRP A 52 3.01 -0.13 -9.35
C TRP A 52 2.62 1.12 -10.12
N THR A 53 3.50 1.58 -10.99
CA THR A 53 3.24 2.67 -11.93
C THR A 53 2.82 2.13 -13.30
N ALA A 54 2.17 2.97 -14.11
CA ALA A 54 1.78 2.58 -15.45
C ALA A 54 2.97 2.19 -16.34
N ASP A 55 4.13 2.84 -16.15
CA ASP A 55 5.33 2.53 -16.94
C ASP A 55 5.99 1.22 -16.51
N GLU A 56 5.98 0.90 -15.20
CA GLU A 56 6.37 -0.42 -14.71
C GLU A 56 5.46 -1.53 -15.26
N ASP A 57 4.14 -1.30 -15.31
CA ASP A 57 3.20 -2.26 -15.90
C ASP A 57 3.43 -2.43 -17.41
N LYS A 58 3.71 -1.35 -18.15
CA LYS A 58 4.06 -1.44 -19.59
C LYS A 58 5.30 -2.30 -19.80
N LEU A 59 6.34 -2.07 -19.00
CA LEU A 59 7.59 -2.82 -19.09
C LEU A 59 7.37 -4.31 -18.75
N LEU A 60 6.55 -4.59 -17.74
CA LEU A 60 6.15 -5.96 -17.39
C LEU A 60 5.41 -6.65 -18.55
N ILE A 61 4.49 -5.96 -19.21
CA ILE A 61 3.74 -6.49 -20.36
C ILE A 61 4.69 -6.75 -21.54
N GLN A 62 5.62 -5.84 -21.83
CA GLN A 62 6.63 -6.03 -22.87
C GLN A 62 7.49 -7.27 -22.62
N GLN A 63 7.99 -7.44 -21.39
CA GLN A 63 8.77 -8.63 -21.02
C GLN A 63 7.94 -9.91 -21.12
N LEU A 64 6.67 -9.85 -20.76
CA LEU A 64 5.74 -10.98 -20.90
C LEU A 64 5.46 -11.33 -22.37
N GLN A 65 5.43 -10.35 -23.28
CA GLN A 65 5.33 -10.59 -24.72
C GLN A 65 6.59 -11.26 -25.29
N ILE A 66 7.78 -10.88 -24.79
CA ILE A 66 9.06 -11.39 -25.28
C ILE A 66 9.33 -12.82 -24.77
N HIS A 67 9.21 -13.04 -23.47
CA HIS A 67 9.62 -14.31 -22.84
C HIS A 67 8.45 -15.24 -22.48
N GLY A 68 7.20 -14.75 -22.55
CA GLY A 68 6.03 -15.48 -22.10
C GLY A 68 5.97 -15.67 -20.58
N ILE A 69 4.89 -16.29 -20.11
CA ILE A 69 4.65 -16.57 -18.67
C ILE A 69 5.68 -17.54 -18.08
N LYS A 70 6.43 -18.30 -18.89
CA LYS A 70 7.46 -19.22 -18.37
C LYS A 70 8.80 -18.52 -18.11
N GLY A 71 8.99 -17.30 -18.62
CA GLY A 71 10.22 -16.51 -18.46
C GLY A 71 10.16 -15.50 -17.30
N GLN A 72 9.34 -15.75 -16.27
CA GLN A 72 9.12 -14.78 -15.16
C GLN A 72 10.42 -14.43 -14.45
N ASP A 73 11.33 -15.39 -14.34
CA ASP A 73 12.63 -15.21 -13.69
C ASP A 73 13.58 -14.29 -14.49
N LEU A 74 13.24 -14.03 -15.76
CA LEU A 74 13.97 -13.11 -16.65
C LEU A 74 13.41 -11.68 -16.57
N PHE A 75 12.31 -11.45 -15.85
CA PHE A 75 11.69 -10.13 -15.77
C PHE A 75 12.49 -9.25 -14.83
N ASN A 76 13.11 -8.22 -15.41
CA ASN A 76 13.88 -7.25 -14.67
C ASN A 76 13.17 -5.89 -14.69
N ILE A 77 12.61 -5.50 -13.54
CA ILE A 77 12.01 -4.19 -13.34
C ILE A 77 12.85 -3.47 -12.28
N PRO A 78 13.52 -2.34 -12.60
CA PRO A 78 14.57 -1.75 -11.76
C PRO A 78 14.19 -1.46 -10.30
N THR A 79 12.91 -1.25 -10.04
CA THR A 79 12.35 -0.86 -8.74
C THR A 79 11.65 -1.99 -8.01
N LYS A 80 11.52 -3.18 -8.62
CA LYS A 80 10.72 -4.28 -8.09
C LYS A 80 11.55 -5.53 -7.85
N SER A 81 11.25 -6.23 -6.78
CA SER A 81 11.77 -7.58 -6.57
C SER A 81 11.02 -8.60 -7.42
N ALA A 82 11.65 -9.75 -7.69
CA ALA A 82 11.01 -10.85 -8.40
C ALA A 82 9.67 -11.28 -7.77
N ASN A 83 9.59 -11.29 -6.42
CA ASN A 83 8.34 -11.57 -5.72
C ASN A 83 7.24 -10.54 -6.01
N GLN A 84 7.58 -9.25 -6.02
CA GLN A 84 6.61 -8.20 -6.36
C GLN A 84 6.11 -8.37 -7.80
N VAL A 85 7.02 -8.70 -8.73
CA VAL A 85 6.69 -8.99 -10.13
C VAL A 85 5.73 -10.19 -10.23
N TYR A 86 6.03 -11.29 -9.55
CA TYR A 86 5.19 -12.48 -9.50
C TYR A 86 3.77 -12.16 -9.02
N TYR A 87 3.63 -11.46 -7.90
CA TYR A 87 2.31 -11.09 -7.38
C TYR A 87 1.56 -10.15 -8.33
N ARG A 88 2.26 -9.22 -8.99
CA ARG A 88 1.64 -8.33 -9.97
C ARG A 88 1.14 -9.10 -11.19
N LEU A 89 1.92 -10.03 -11.72
CA LEU A 89 1.51 -10.90 -12.83
C LEU A 89 0.27 -11.72 -12.47
N ARG A 90 0.24 -12.30 -11.26
CA ARG A 90 -0.93 -13.03 -10.78
C ARG A 90 -2.18 -12.14 -10.72
N TYR A 91 -2.03 -10.91 -10.22
CA TYR A 91 -3.12 -9.92 -10.19
C TYR A 91 -3.58 -9.55 -11.61
N LEU A 92 -2.67 -9.21 -12.52
CA LEU A 92 -3.01 -8.84 -13.90
C LEU A 92 -3.73 -9.99 -14.63
N LYS A 93 -3.29 -11.23 -14.41
CA LYS A 93 -3.96 -12.42 -14.94
C LYS A 93 -5.41 -12.52 -14.43
N GLN A 94 -5.63 -12.30 -13.13
CA GLN A 94 -6.97 -12.34 -12.54
C GLN A 94 -7.87 -11.23 -13.11
N VAL A 95 -7.37 -10.00 -13.19
CA VAL A 95 -8.11 -8.86 -13.76
C VAL A 95 -8.48 -9.13 -15.22
N TYR A 96 -7.54 -9.63 -16.02
CA TYR A 96 -7.79 -9.99 -17.42
C TYR A 96 -8.89 -11.06 -17.56
N LEU A 97 -8.85 -12.10 -16.73
CA LEU A 97 -9.88 -13.15 -16.74
C LEU A 97 -11.27 -12.61 -16.37
N GLN A 98 -11.35 -11.71 -15.39
CA GLN A 98 -12.60 -11.05 -15.00
C GLN A 98 -13.14 -10.13 -16.10
N GLN A 99 -12.28 -9.38 -16.77
CA GLN A 99 -12.71 -8.53 -17.89
C GLN A 99 -13.19 -9.37 -19.08
N LYS A 100 -12.53 -10.49 -19.36
CA LYS A 100 -12.92 -11.40 -20.44
C LYS A 100 -14.29 -12.02 -20.21
N SER A 101 -14.59 -12.49 -18.99
CA SER A 101 -15.92 -13.03 -18.67
C SER A 101 -17.02 -11.97 -18.79
N VAL A 102 -16.76 -10.74 -18.35
CA VAL A 102 -17.71 -9.62 -18.50
C VAL A 102 -17.99 -9.29 -19.97
N GLN A 103 -16.94 -9.30 -20.81
CA GLN A 103 -17.09 -9.09 -22.27
C GLN A 103 -17.87 -10.21 -22.95
N GLU A 104 -17.66 -11.46 -22.52
CA GLU A 104 -18.41 -12.61 -23.04
C GLU A 104 -19.89 -12.57 -22.61
N HIS A 105 -20.16 -12.19 -21.35
CA HIS A 105 -21.53 -11.96 -20.85
C HIS A 105 -22.25 -10.82 -21.57
N THR A 106 -21.59 -9.70 -21.85
CA THR A 106 -22.20 -8.57 -22.58
C THR A 106 -22.51 -8.94 -24.03
N LYS A 107 -21.62 -9.68 -24.71
CA LYS A 107 -21.90 -10.21 -26.05
C LYS A 107 -23.09 -11.18 -26.05
N PHE A 108 -23.18 -12.03 -25.03
CA PHE A 108 -24.31 -12.96 -24.86
C PHE A 108 -25.62 -12.23 -24.56
N GLN A 109 -25.59 -11.20 -23.72
CA GLN A 109 -26.77 -10.38 -23.42
C GLN A 109 -27.27 -9.62 -24.66
N GLN A 110 -26.37 -9.02 -25.43
CA GLN A 110 -26.71 -8.37 -26.70
C GLN A 110 -27.33 -9.36 -27.70
N PHE A 111 -26.81 -10.60 -27.74
CA PHE A 111 -27.38 -11.66 -28.56
C PHE A 111 -28.78 -12.06 -28.09
N ILE A 112 -29.00 -12.22 -26.78
CA ILE A 112 -30.33 -12.47 -26.21
C ILE A 112 -31.28 -11.33 -26.57
N ASP A 113 -30.90 -10.08 -26.33
CA ASP A 113 -31.76 -8.91 -26.59
C ASP A 113 -32.13 -8.80 -28.08
N LEU A 114 -31.17 -9.05 -28.99
CA LEU A 114 -31.42 -9.11 -30.45
C LEU A 114 -32.33 -10.29 -30.85
N SER A 115 -32.19 -11.44 -30.20
CA SER A 115 -33.01 -12.62 -30.48
C SER A 115 -34.43 -12.49 -29.93
N CYS A 116 -34.59 -11.90 -28.75
CA CYS A 116 -35.86 -11.56 -28.13
C CYS A 116 -36.58 -10.47 -28.92
N PHE A 117 -35.87 -9.46 -29.43
CA PHE A 117 -36.44 -8.44 -30.31
C PHE A 117 -36.97 -9.03 -31.63
N LYS A 118 -36.24 -9.97 -32.24
CA LYS A 118 -36.70 -10.70 -33.45
C LYS A 118 -37.94 -11.57 -33.19
N LEU A 119 -38.04 -12.20 -32.02
CA LEU A 119 -39.21 -12.98 -31.62
C LEU A 119 -40.42 -12.07 -31.34
N PHE A 120 -40.20 -10.95 -30.66
CA PHE A 120 -41.24 -9.94 -30.38
C PHE A 120 -41.79 -9.32 -31.69
N CYS A 121 -40.92 -8.95 -32.64
CA CYS A 121 -41.37 -8.45 -33.94
C CYS A 121 -42.13 -9.49 -34.77
N LYS A 122 -41.83 -10.80 -34.63
CA LYS A 122 -42.56 -11.87 -35.34
C LYS A 122 -43.97 -12.11 -34.80
N GLN A 123 -44.24 -11.77 -33.54
CA GLN A 123 -45.50 -12.08 -32.88
C GLN A 123 -46.52 -10.94 -32.91
N TYR A 124 -46.10 -9.72 -33.29
CA TYR A 124 -46.94 -8.52 -33.30
C TYR A 124 -47.05 -7.82 -34.68
N TRP A 125 -46.50 -8.41 -35.75
CA TRP A 125 -46.53 -7.86 -37.12
C TRP A 125 -46.93 -8.88 -38.20
N TYR A 126 -47.87 -9.77 -37.88
CA TYR A 126 -48.70 -10.50 -38.87
C TYR A 126 -50.12 -10.65 -38.35
#